data_AF-A0A1I4YVL0-F1
#
_entry.id   AF-A0A1I4YVL0-F1
#
_cell.length_a   1.000
_cell.length_b   1.000
_cell.length_c   1.000
_cell.angle_alpha   90.00
_cell.angle_beta   90.00
_cell.angle_gamma   90.00
#
_symmetry.space_group_name_H-M   'P 1'
#
loop_
_entity.id
_entity.type
_entity.pdbx_description
1 polymer ?
#
loop_
_entity_poly.entity_id
_entity_poly.type
_entity_poly.pdbx_seq_one_letter_code
_entity_poly.pdbx_strand_id
1 'polypeptide(L)'
;MTSYQNPWGRWLLCARQIALALSVVSVSAFAGGSHFLGNPRPDTGGIGILPARAEPFGYSLEELAKATAAFNVTDHTGPPPPLVDGTSKFQMLFTTATNTFNVSRNTFLYVPVFLSDSSPPVIGTFPNVADRESVLRYVYSHRQLGLKYSVITIDGHDFNLDERYVVAVKVPPLPDGGGTGYLTSAAVVRPLKRGTHVIEVSASVTGDALPPWCVAIGGYCPEGVTFSIQFTVNVQ
;
A
#
# COMPACT_ATOMS: atom_id res chain seq x y z
N MET A 1 9.38 37.17 19.55
CA MET A 1 8.18 36.37 19.24
C MET A 1 8.63 35.12 18.50
N THR A 2 9.00 34.09 19.26
CA THR A 2 9.38 32.77 18.75
C THR A 2 8.10 31.96 18.61
N SER A 3 7.67 31.67 17.38
CA SER A 3 6.52 30.78 17.15
C SER A 3 6.90 29.40 17.65
N TYR A 4 6.23 28.95 18.72
CA TYR A 4 6.30 27.60 19.23
C TYR A 4 5.64 26.67 18.18
N GLN A 5 6.42 26.22 17.18
CA GLN A 5 5.98 25.19 16.27
C GLN A 5 5.84 23.89 17.06
N ASN A 6 4.60 23.51 17.28
CA ASN A 6 4.19 22.28 17.95
C ASN A 6 4.88 21.07 17.28
N PRO A 7 5.77 20.33 17.97
CA PRO A 7 6.49 19.18 17.40
C PRO A 7 5.60 17.95 17.17
N TRP A 8 4.33 17.99 17.60
CA TRP A 8 3.39 16.88 17.51
C TRP A 8 2.67 16.77 16.14
N GLY A 9 2.82 17.75 15.25
CA GLY A 9 2.14 17.79 13.95
C GLY A 9 2.69 16.85 12.87
N ARG A 10 3.87 16.25 13.07
CA ARG A 10 4.56 15.41 12.07
C ARG A 10 4.30 13.90 12.21
N TRP A 11 3.86 13.44 13.38
CA TRP A 11 3.64 12.00 13.65
C TRP A 11 2.21 11.54 13.41
N LEU A 12 1.33 12.49 13.03
CA LEU A 12 -0.07 12.28 12.71
C LEU A 12 -0.29 11.54 11.39
N LEU A 13 0.73 11.03 10.69
CA LEU A 13 0.59 10.56 9.31
C LEU A 13 0.63 9.06 9.09
N CYS A 14 1.41 8.32 9.89
CA CYS A 14 1.17 6.88 10.05
C CYS A 14 -0.17 6.66 10.81
N ALA A 15 -0.46 7.57 11.77
CA ALA A 15 -1.78 7.67 12.39
C ALA A 15 -2.89 8.15 11.44
N ARG A 16 -2.63 9.03 10.45
CA ARG A 16 -3.65 9.48 9.49
C ARG A 16 -3.94 8.42 8.44
N GLN A 17 -3.00 7.60 7.95
CA GLN A 17 -3.44 6.53 7.05
C GLN A 17 -4.41 5.54 7.73
N ILE A 18 -4.26 5.36 9.05
CA ILE A 18 -5.17 4.60 9.90
C ILE A 18 -6.41 5.42 10.33
N ALA A 19 -6.29 6.71 10.61
CA ALA A 19 -7.37 7.58 11.11
C ALA A 19 -8.21 8.25 9.99
N LEU A 20 -7.65 8.43 8.79
CA LEU A 20 -8.40 8.86 7.59
C LEU A 20 -9.24 7.68 7.08
N ALA A 21 -8.73 6.45 7.18
CA ALA A 21 -9.52 5.24 6.92
C ALA A 21 -10.68 5.06 7.90
N LEU A 22 -10.57 5.57 9.13
CA LEU A 22 -11.67 5.59 10.11
C LEU A 22 -12.76 6.65 9.80
N SER A 23 -12.54 7.54 8.81
CA SER A 23 -13.48 8.61 8.46
C SER A 23 -14.26 8.41 7.16
N VAL A 24 -14.01 7.31 6.42
CA VAL A 24 -14.71 6.99 5.16
C VAL A 24 -15.26 5.57 5.23
N VAL A 25 -16.30 5.36 6.06
CA VAL A 25 -17.15 4.18 5.93
C VAL A 25 -18.17 4.48 4.83
N SER A 26 -17.83 4.19 3.58
CA SER A 26 -18.81 4.15 2.50
C SER A 26 -19.38 2.73 2.41
N VAL A 27 -20.68 2.60 2.68
CA VAL A 27 -21.41 1.35 2.47
C VAL A 27 -21.65 1.18 0.97
N SER A 28 -20.83 0.38 0.30
CA SER A 28 -21.08 -0.03 -1.08
C SER A 28 -21.91 -1.32 -1.08
N ALA A 29 -23.13 -1.22 -1.61
CA ALA A 29 -23.99 -2.37 -1.84
C ALA A 29 -23.42 -3.27 -2.96
N PHE A 30 -23.15 -4.53 -2.64
CA PHE A 30 -22.77 -5.57 -3.61
C PHE A 30 -23.96 -5.87 -4.54
N ALA A 31 -23.78 -5.71 -5.85
CA ALA A 31 -24.68 -6.22 -6.88
C ALA A 31 -23.99 -7.35 -7.65
N GLY A 32 -24.72 -8.44 -7.87
CA GLY A 32 -24.22 -9.76 -8.26
C GLY A 32 -23.48 -9.84 -9.60
N GLY A 33 -22.51 -10.76 -9.63
CA GLY A 33 -21.70 -11.06 -10.79
C GLY A 33 -22.44 -11.80 -11.91
N SER A 34 -22.00 -11.54 -13.15
CA SER A 34 -22.35 -12.33 -14.34
C SER A 34 -21.06 -12.83 -14.99
N HIS A 35 -20.96 -14.14 -15.17
CA HIS A 35 -19.89 -14.80 -15.92
C HIS A 35 -20.08 -14.58 -17.42
N PHE A 36 -19.14 -13.90 -18.09
CA PHE A 36 -19.06 -13.87 -19.55
C PHE A 36 -17.87 -14.72 -20.03
N LEU A 37 -18.19 -15.76 -20.81
CA LEU A 37 -17.24 -16.55 -21.58
C LEU A 37 -17.14 -15.95 -22.99
N GLY A 38 -16.03 -15.27 -23.29
CA GLY A 38 -15.74 -14.73 -24.62
C GLY A 38 -14.24 -14.77 -24.91
N ASN A 39 -13.86 -15.21 -26.12
CA ASN A 39 -12.47 -15.36 -26.57
C ASN A 39 -11.68 -14.03 -26.52
N PRO A 40 -10.41 -14.03 -26.07
CA PRO A 40 -9.62 -12.81 -25.93
C PRO A 40 -9.08 -12.31 -27.28
N ARG A 41 -9.38 -11.04 -27.60
CA ARG A 41 -8.72 -10.24 -28.65
C ARG A 41 -7.51 -9.46 -28.07
N PRO A 42 -6.58 -8.94 -28.90
CA PRO A 42 -5.33 -8.27 -28.48
C PRO A 42 -5.49 -6.93 -27.73
N ASP A 43 -6.72 -6.52 -27.44
CA ASP A 43 -7.15 -5.50 -26.50
C ASP A 43 -7.17 -6.00 -25.04
N THR A 44 -6.17 -6.83 -24.68
CA THR A 44 -5.98 -7.52 -23.39
C THR A 44 -5.60 -6.58 -22.22
N GLY A 45 -6.20 -5.39 -22.13
CA GLY A 45 -6.36 -4.73 -20.84
C GLY A 45 -7.29 -5.59 -20.01
N GLY A 46 -6.76 -6.32 -19.03
CA GLY A 46 -7.52 -7.25 -18.21
C GLY A 46 -7.58 -6.74 -16.78
N ILE A 47 -8.75 -6.88 -16.14
CA ILE A 47 -8.84 -6.72 -14.69
C ILE A 47 -7.98 -7.83 -14.07
N GLY A 48 -6.94 -7.45 -13.33
CA GLY A 48 -6.06 -8.43 -12.71
C GLY A 48 -4.75 -7.86 -12.18
N ILE A 49 -4.28 -8.47 -11.10
CA ILE A 49 -2.92 -8.30 -10.61
C ILE A 49 -1.96 -9.29 -11.29
N LEU A 50 -0.71 -8.88 -11.45
CA LEU A 50 0.35 -9.77 -11.88
C LEU A 50 0.72 -10.75 -10.75
N PRO A 51 1.22 -11.95 -11.09
CA PRO A 51 1.87 -12.82 -10.11
C PRO A 51 2.99 -12.08 -9.37
N ALA A 52 3.21 -12.36 -8.09
CA ALA A 52 4.21 -11.66 -7.27
C ALA A 52 5.65 -11.73 -7.82
N ARG A 53 5.98 -12.75 -8.62
CA ARG A 53 7.28 -12.92 -9.29
C ARG A 53 7.35 -12.35 -10.71
N ALA A 54 6.30 -11.68 -11.17
CA ALA A 54 6.33 -11.04 -12.48
C ALA A 54 7.26 -9.83 -12.46
N GLU A 55 7.96 -9.62 -13.57
CA GLU A 55 8.90 -8.51 -13.74
C GLU A 55 8.47 -7.64 -14.94
N PRO A 56 7.36 -6.90 -14.82
CA PRO A 56 6.94 -5.98 -15.87
C PRO A 56 8.06 -5.00 -16.19
N PHE A 57 8.50 -4.97 -17.45
CA PHE A 57 9.66 -4.20 -17.91
C PHE A 57 10.97 -4.48 -17.16
N GLY A 58 11.11 -5.68 -16.57
CA GLY A 58 12.29 -6.07 -15.81
C GLY A 58 12.29 -5.58 -14.35
N TYR A 59 11.19 -5.01 -13.86
CA TYR A 59 11.08 -4.56 -12.46
C TYR A 59 10.33 -5.56 -11.62
N SER A 60 11.02 -6.09 -10.63
CA SER A 60 10.45 -6.90 -9.56
C SER A 60 9.63 -6.05 -8.57
N LEU A 61 8.78 -6.71 -7.77
CA LEU A 61 8.05 -6.04 -6.69
C LEU A 61 8.99 -5.46 -5.62
N GLU A 62 10.15 -6.08 -5.40
CA GLU A 62 11.22 -5.58 -4.53
C GLU A 62 11.82 -4.27 -5.01
N GLU A 63 12.09 -4.13 -6.30
CA GLU A 63 12.63 -2.89 -6.86
C GLU A 63 11.61 -1.76 -6.79
N LEU A 64 10.32 -2.05 -7.05
CA LEU A 64 9.25 -1.06 -6.91
C LEU A 64 9.08 -0.63 -5.44
N ALA A 65 9.12 -1.57 -4.49
CA ALA A 65 9.08 -1.26 -3.05
C ALA A 65 10.28 -0.39 -2.63
N LYS A 66 11.49 -0.74 -3.08
CA LYS A 66 12.71 0.02 -2.78
C LYS A 66 12.66 1.43 -3.37
N ALA A 67 12.17 1.57 -4.61
CA ALA A 67 12.05 2.87 -5.27
C ALA A 67 11.03 3.79 -4.60
N THR A 68 10.01 3.23 -3.94
CA THR A 68 8.91 3.99 -3.34
C THR A 68 9.03 4.22 -1.84
N ALA A 69 9.94 3.51 -1.15
CA ALA A 69 10.05 3.53 0.30
C ALA A 69 10.14 4.93 0.91
N ALA A 70 11.07 5.78 0.46
CA ALA A 70 11.26 7.13 1.00
C ALA A 70 10.04 8.04 0.81
N PHE A 71 9.32 7.88 -0.30
CA PHE A 71 8.10 8.64 -0.58
C PHE A 71 6.92 8.19 0.27
N ASN A 72 6.78 6.88 0.44
CA ASN A 72 5.73 6.28 1.25
C ASN A 72 5.77 6.68 2.73
N VAL A 73 6.94 7.02 3.26
CA VAL A 73 7.11 7.42 4.66
C VAL A 73 7.10 8.95 4.88
N THR A 74 6.97 9.78 3.83
CA THR A 74 7.12 11.26 3.92
C THR A 74 5.85 12.07 3.71
N ASP A 75 4.69 11.56 4.13
CA ASP A 75 3.39 12.23 3.94
C ASP A 75 3.07 12.52 2.46
N HIS A 76 3.83 11.92 1.54
CA HIS A 76 3.81 12.22 0.11
C HIS A 76 4.06 13.72 -0.19
N THR A 77 4.82 14.42 0.66
CA THR A 77 5.09 15.87 0.53
C THR A 77 6.14 16.23 -0.54
N GLY A 78 6.89 15.24 -1.02
CA GLY A 78 7.75 15.35 -2.19
C GLY A 78 7.05 14.90 -3.48
N PRO A 79 7.62 15.18 -4.66
CA PRO A 79 7.16 14.52 -5.88
C PRO A 79 7.30 12.99 -5.69
N PRO A 80 6.34 12.18 -6.17
CA PRO A 80 6.52 10.74 -6.20
C PRO A 80 7.81 10.44 -6.96
N PRO A 81 8.59 9.45 -6.50
CA PRO A 81 9.79 9.06 -7.19
C PRO A 81 9.37 8.65 -8.61
N PRO A 82 10.14 9.00 -9.65
CA PRO A 82 9.91 8.41 -10.94
C PRO A 82 10.00 6.90 -10.73
N LEU A 83 8.86 6.23 -10.90
CA LEU A 83 8.79 4.77 -10.87
C LEU A 83 9.41 4.31 -12.18
N VAL A 84 10.74 4.35 -12.18
CA VAL A 84 11.60 4.01 -13.30
C VAL A 84 11.55 5.03 -14.45
N ASP A 85 12.70 5.67 -14.69
CA ASP A 85 13.09 6.39 -15.92
C ASP A 85 12.16 7.49 -16.43
N GLY A 86 11.24 8.01 -15.60
CA GLY A 86 10.29 9.05 -16.01
C GLY A 86 9.38 8.61 -17.17
N THR A 87 9.35 7.31 -17.46
CA THR A 87 8.49 6.74 -18.49
C THR A 87 7.13 6.42 -17.88
N SER A 88 6.05 6.70 -18.61
CA SER A 88 4.66 6.48 -18.24
C SER A 88 4.27 5.00 -18.04
N LYS A 89 5.23 4.12 -17.74
CA LYS A 89 5.05 2.67 -17.65
C LYS A 89 4.48 2.23 -16.32
N PHE A 90 4.77 2.95 -15.23
CA PHE A 90 4.20 2.71 -13.91
C PHE A 90 3.56 3.96 -13.33
N GLN A 91 2.43 3.77 -12.67
CA GLN A 91 1.83 4.74 -11.76
C GLN A 91 1.64 4.08 -10.39
N MET A 92 2.17 4.67 -9.33
CA MET A 92 1.89 4.21 -7.98
C MET A 92 0.58 4.82 -7.51
N LEU A 93 -0.27 4.02 -6.88
CA LEU A 93 -1.43 4.54 -6.15
C LEU A 93 -1.00 4.90 -4.72
N PHE A 94 -1.37 6.10 -4.30
CA PHE A 94 -1.11 6.63 -2.96
C PHE A 94 -2.25 7.57 -2.57
N THR A 95 -2.44 7.79 -1.27
CA THR A 95 -3.52 8.67 -0.80
C THR A 95 -3.24 10.12 -1.22
N THR A 96 -4.22 10.75 -1.87
CA THR A 96 -4.21 12.17 -2.21
C THR A 96 -5.46 12.85 -1.64
N ALA A 97 -5.65 14.14 -1.90
CA ALA A 97 -6.88 14.83 -1.51
C ALA A 97 -8.14 14.25 -2.20
N THR A 98 -7.98 13.63 -3.37
CA THR A 98 -9.11 13.12 -4.19
C THR A 98 -9.00 11.64 -4.52
N ASN A 99 -7.89 10.98 -4.20
CA ASN A 99 -7.54 9.62 -4.59
C ASN A 99 -7.79 9.33 -6.08
N THR A 100 -7.67 10.35 -6.93
CA THR A 100 -7.94 10.24 -8.37
C THR A 100 -6.66 10.34 -9.17
N PHE A 101 -6.47 9.41 -10.11
CA PHE A 101 -5.30 9.30 -10.96
C PHE A 101 -5.71 9.32 -12.43
N ASN A 102 -5.04 10.11 -13.26
CA ASN A 102 -5.18 10.07 -14.71
C ASN A 102 -3.93 9.41 -15.29
N VAL A 103 -4.09 8.31 -16.01
CA VAL A 103 -2.97 7.53 -16.56
C VAL A 103 -3.17 7.29 -18.06
N SER A 104 -2.08 7.15 -18.79
CA SER A 104 -2.14 6.69 -20.17
C SER A 104 -2.56 5.22 -20.25
N ARG A 105 -3.13 4.80 -21.38
CA ARG A 105 -3.16 3.38 -21.75
C ARG A 105 -1.79 2.72 -21.62
N ASN A 106 -1.77 1.42 -21.34
CA ASN A 106 -0.56 0.61 -21.17
C ASN A 106 0.30 0.96 -19.93
N THR A 107 -0.24 1.73 -18.98
CA THR A 107 0.39 2.00 -17.68
C THR A 107 0.09 0.87 -16.70
N PHE A 108 1.10 0.25 -16.11
CA PHE A 108 0.95 -0.67 -14.98
C PHE A 108 0.76 0.14 -13.69
N LEU A 109 -0.01 -0.37 -12.75
CA LEU A 109 -0.19 0.31 -11.47
C LEU A 109 0.56 -0.44 -10.37
N TYR A 110 1.43 0.24 -9.62
CA TYR A 110 1.99 -0.30 -8.39
C TYR A 110 1.07 0.09 -7.23
N VAL A 111 0.50 -0.90 -6.56
CA VAL A 111 -0.56 -0.70 -5.56
C VAL A 111 -0.09 -1.25 -4.21
N PRO A 112 0.54 -0.41 -3.37
CA PRO A 112 0.79 -0.78 -1.98
C PRO A 112 -0.53 -0.82 -1.20
N VAL A 113 -0.72 -1.86 -0.38
CA VAL A 113 -1.89 -2.00 0.49
C VAL A 113 -1.55 -1.57 1.90
N PHE A 114 -0.48 -2.11 2.49
CA PHE A 114 0.04 -1.65 3.78
C PHE A 114 1.57 -1.59 3.73
N LEU A 115 2.14 -0.83 4.65
CA LEU A 115 3.58 -0.70 4.82
C LEU A 115 3.96 -0.64 6.30
N SER A 116 5.22 -0.98 6.58
CA SER A 116 5.87 -0.80 7.88
C SER A 116 7.35 -0.68 7.64
N ASP A 117 8.03 0.15 8.42
CA ASP A 117 9.47 0.31 8.32
C ASP A 117 10.12 0.32 9.71
N SER A 118 11.44 0.41 9.72
CA SER A 118 12.27 0.34 10.93
C SER A 118 12.55 1.70 11.61
N SER A 119 11.93 2.79 11.16
CA SER A 119 12.04 4.11 11.78
C SER A 119 11.29 4.14 13.12
N PRO A 120 11.86 4.71 14.19
CA PRO A 120 11.16 4.87 15.46
C PRO A 120 9.94 5.81 15.38
N PRO A 121 8.84 5.55 16.13
CA PRO A 121 8.62 4.38 16.96
C PRO A 121 8.25 3.14 16.12
N VAL A 122 9.00 2.06 16.33
CA VAL A 122 8.81 0.78 15.64
C VAL A 122 7.63 0.02 16.25
N ILE A 123 6.76 -0.56 15.41
CA ILE A 123 5.72 -1.48 15.85
C ILE A 123 6.38 -2.83 16.19
N GLY A 124 6.25 -3.30 17.42
CA GLY A 124 6.76 -4.61 17.82
C GLY A 124 8.28 -4.74 17.67
N THR A 125 8.74 -5.86 17.10
CA THR A 125 10.15 -6.13 16.84
C THR A 125 10.35 -6.25 15.33
N PHE A 126 10.82 -5.17 14.70
CA PHE A 126 11.02 -5.14 13.26
C PHE A 126 11.96 -6.27 12.80
N PRO A 127 11.62 -7.00 11.73
CA PRO A 127 12.35 -8.20 11.33
C PRO A 127 13.67 -7.85 10.64
N ASN A 128 14.58 -8.82 10.59
CA ASN A 128 15.66 -8.76 9.61
C ASN A 128 15.05 -8.94 8.20
N VAL A 129 15.07 -7.90 7.38
CA VAL A 129 14.45 -7.92 6.04
C VAL A 129 15.06 -8.93 5.07
N ALA A 130 16.26 -9.43 5.34
CA ALA A 130 16.88 -10.50 4.55
C ALA A 130 16.39 -11.91 4.96
N ASP A 131 15.71 -12.04 6.10
CA ASP A 131 15.13 -13.28 6.60
C ASP A 131 13.62 -13.31 6.33
N ARG A 132 13.26 -14.08 5.30
CA ARG A 132 11.89 -14.21 4.84
C ARG A 132 10.94 -14.74 5.92
N GLU A 133 11.37 -15.72 6.71
CA GLU A 133 10.52 -16.29 7.77
C GLU A 133 10.30 -15.28 8.90
N SER A 134 11.33 -14.52 9.27
CA SER A 134 11.20 -13.43 10.24
C SER A 134 10.23 -12.36 9.74
N VAL A 135 10.28 -12.00 8.46
CA VAL A 135 9.37 -11.04 7.82
C VAL A 135 7.93 -11.53 7.89
N LEU A 136 7.67 -12.78 7.48
CA LEU A 136 6.33 -13.34 7.51
C LEU A 136 5.78 -13.49 8.93
N ARG A 137 6.64 -13.89 9.88
CA ARG A 137 6.28 -13.93 11.30
C ARG A 137 5.91 -12.54 11.81
N TYR A 138 6.66 -11.50 11.45
CA TYR A 138 6.34 -10.13 11.84
C TYR A 138 4.99 -9.67 11.28
N VAL A 139 4.70 -9.98 10.02
CA VAL A 139 3.44 -9.57 9.37
C VAL A 139 2.24 -10.31 9.91
N TYR A 140 2.28 -11.64 9.99
CA TYR A 140 1.09 -12.45 10.24
C TYR A 140 0.92 -12.90 11.70
N SER A 141 1.96 -12.81 12.54
CA SER A 141 1.84 -13.20 13.96
C SER A 141 0.99 -12.20 14.74
N HIS A 142 0.05 -12.72 15.53
CA HIS A 142 -0.72 -11.91 16.48
C HIS A 142 0.16 -11.21 17.54
N ARG A 143 1.39 -11.69 17.80
CA ARG A 143 2.32 -11.01 18.71
C ARG A 143 3.04 -9.79 18.10
N GLN A 144 2.85 -9.56 16.80
CA GLN A 144 3.53 -8.52 16.02
C GLN A 144 2.47 -7.66 15.32
N LEU A 145 2.47 -7.55 13.98
CA LEU A 145 1.44 -6.80 13.25
C LEU A 145 0.08 -7.51 13.24
N GLY A 146 0.08 -8.84 13.13
CA GLY A 146 -1.14 -9.64 13.11
C GLY A 146 -2.07 -9.33 11.93
N LEU A 147 -1.51 -9.16 10.73
CA LEU A 147 -2.27 -9.00 9.49
C LEU A 147 -3.19 -10.21 9.29
N LYS A 148 -4.49 -9.96 9.17
CA LYS A 148 -5.52 -10.98 8.93
C LYS A 148 -5.84 -11.11 7.46
N TYR A 149 -5.96 -9.99 6.76
CA TYR A 149 -6.17 -9.96 5.32
C TYR A 149 -5.56 -8.69 4.71
N SER A 150 -5.27 -8.79 3.41
CA SER A 150 -4.84 -7.70 2.54
C SER A 150 -5.44 -7.97 1.17
N VAL A 151 -6.27 -7.05 0.67
CA VAL A 151 -7.08 -7.24 -0.54
C VAL A 151 -6.94 -6.03 -1.43
N ILE A 152 -6.86 -6.27 -2.73
CA ILE A 152 -7.06 -5.26 -3.77
C ILE A 152 -8.35 -5.64 -4.51
N THR A 153 -9.31 -4.73 -4.59
CA THR A 153 -10.54 -4.90 -5.35
C THR A 153 -10.50 -3.98 -6.56
N ILE A 154 -10.65 -4.53 -7.78
CA ILE A 154 -10.61 -3.76 -9.03
C ILE A 154 -11.96 -3.93 -9.72
N ASP A 155 -12.72 -2.84 -9.86
CA ASP A 155 -14.07 -2.83 -10.44
C ASP A 155 -14.99 -3.92 -9.82
N GLY A 156 -14.88 -4.13 -8.51
CA GLY A 156 -15.64 -5.14 -7.77
C GLY A 156 -15.06 -6.56 -7.80
N HIS A 157 -13.89 -6.77 -8.42
CA HIS A 157 -13.19 -8.06 -8.40
C HIS A 157 -12.09 -8.08 -7.34
N ASP A 158 -12.22 -8.99 -6.36
CA ASP A 158 -11.28 -9.12 -5.25
C ASP A 158 -10.05 -9.95 -5.62
N PHE A 159 -8.88 -9.45 -5.21
CA PHE A 159 -7.59 -10.11 -5.30
C PHE A 159 -6.95 -10.16 -3.92
N ASN A 160 -7.02 -11.32 -3.26
CA ASN A 160 -6.38 -11.55 -1.98
C ASN A 160 -4.85 -11.59 -2.16
N LEU A 161 -4.14 -10.77 -1.38
CA LEU A 161 -2.68 -10.77 -1.32
C LEU A 161 -2.22 -11.73 -0.23
N ASP A 162 -1.74 -12.89 -0.64
CA ASP A 162 -1.09 -13.83 0.26
C ASP A 162 0.35 -13.43 0.55
N GLU A 163 1.05 -14.29 1.29
CA GLU A 163 2.42 -14.06 1.71
C GLU A 163 3.33 -13.66 0.54
N ARG A 164 3.14 -14.18 -0.68
CA ARG A 164 4.04 -13.95 -1.82
C ARG A 164 4.10 -12.47 -2.23
N TYR A 165 3.07 -11.68 -1.90
CA TYR A 165 2.99 -10.25 -2.17
C TYR A 165 3.57 -9.38 -1.05
N VAL A 166 3.98 -9.99 0.07
CA VAL A 166 4.73 -9.32 1.14
C VAL A 166 6.19 -9.25 0.76
N VAL A 167 6.70 -8.03 0.67
CA VAL A 167 8.06 -7.69 0.29
C VAL A 167 8.75 -6.93 1.40
N ALA A 168 10.02 -7.22 1.64
CA ALA A 168 10.86 -6.48 2.57
C ALA A 168 12.24 -6.22 1.95
N VAL A 169 12.71 -4.98 2.06
CA VAL A 169 13.93 -4.52 1.39
C VAL A 169 14.78 -3.66 2.31
N LYS A 170 16.09 -3.66 2.08
CA LYS A 170 17.01 -2.66 2.63
C LYS A 170 17.03 -1.41 1.76
N VAL A 171 16.91 -0.25 2.39
CA VAL A 171 16.90 1.07 1.78
C VAL A 171 17.93 1.97 2.45
N PRO A 172 18.35 3.07 1.79
CA PRO A 172 19.04 4.16 2.49
C PRO A 172 18.22 4.65 3.69
N PRO A 173 18.85 5.35 4.67
CA PRO A 173 18.14 5.88 5.83
C PRO A 173 16.89 6.66 5.44
N LEU A 174 15.76 6.24 6.00
CA LEU A 174 14.46 6.81 5.71
C LEU A 174 14.31 8.20 6.37
N PRO A 175 13.64 9.14 5.70
CA PRO A 175 13.51 10.53 6.16
C PRO A 175 12.60 10.72 7.39
N ASP A 176 11.86 9.70 7.80
CA ASP A 176 10.91 9.72 8.92
C ASP A 176 11.50 9.25 10.26
N GLY A 177 12.78 8.88 10.29
CA GLY A 177 13.42 8.44 11.54
C GLY A 177 14.75 7.70 11.37
N GLY A 178 15.25 7.58 10.14
CA GLY A 178 16.53 6.97 9.83
C GLY A 178 16.50 5.44 9.72
N GLY A 179 15.32 4.81 9.75
CA GLY A 179 15.15 3.38 9.51
C GLY A 179 15.75 2.95 8.17
N THR A 180 16.19 1.70 8.06
CA THR A 180 16.82 1.15 6.83
C THR A 180 16.15 -0.11 6.30
N GLY A 181 15.22 -0.70 7.05
CA GLY A 181 14.31 -1.74 6.58
C GLY A 181 12.97 -1.13 6.20
N TYR A 182 12.45 -1.52 5.04
CA TYR A 182 11.12 -1.17 4.55
C TYR A 182 10.38 -2.46 4.17
N LEU A 183 9.13 -2.57 4.58
CA LEU A 183 8.26 -3.73 4.35
C LEU A 183 6.91 -3.24 3.81
N THR A 184 6.35 -3.96 2.84
CA THR A 184 5.02 -3.68 2.30
C THR A 184 4.34 -4.94 1.80
N SER A 185 3.01 -4.99 1.85
CA SER A 185 2.22 -5.85 0.95
C SER A 185 1.73 -5.00 -0.20
N ALA A 186 2.10 -5.39 -1.41
CA ALA A 186 1.79 -4.64 -2.61
C ALA A 186 1.58 -5.59 -3.79
N ALA A 187 0.93 -5.12 -4.84
CA ALA A 187 0.86 -5.84 -6.11
C ALA A 187 1.04 -4.88 -7.29
N VAL A 188 1.32 -5.46 -8.46
CA VAL A 188 1.29 -4.73 -9.72
C VAL A 188 0.00 -5.09 -10.45
N VAL A 189 -0.82 -4.09 -10.77
CA VAL A 189 -2.01 -4.23 -11.60
C VAL A 189 -1.61 -4.12 -13.07
N ARG A 190 -2.15 -5.02 -13.90
CA ARG A 190 -1.97 -4.96 -15.36
C ARG A 190 -2.56 -3.66 -15.91
N PRO A 191 -2.12 -3.19 -17.10
CA PRO A 191 -2.75 -2.06 -17.72
C PRO A 191 -4.25 -2.29 -17.89
N LEU A 192 -5.02 -1.31 -17.39
CA LEU A 192 -6.48 -1.34 -17.46
C LEU A 192 -6.95 -0.91 -18.86
N LYS A 193 -8.20 -1.24 -19.18
CA LYS A 193 -8.85 -0.76 -20.40
C LYS A 193 -9.02 0.77 -20.33
N ARG A 194 -9.32 1.38 -21.47
CA ARG A 194 -9.70 2.80 -21.50
C ARG A 194 -11.02 2.98 -20.73
N GLY A 195 -11.10 3.99 -19.88
CA GLY A 195 -12.29 4.27 -19.07
C GLY A 195 -11.94 4.70 -17.65
N THR A 196 -12.96 4.75 -16.80
CA THR A 196 -12.82 5.00 -15.36
C THR A 196 -12.93 3.69 -14.62
N HIS A 197 -11.95 3.43 -13.75
CA HIS A 197 -11.84 2.24 -12.94
C HIS A 197 -11.81 2.60 -11.46
N VAL A 198 -12.36 1.73 -10.63
CA VAL A 198 -12.32 1.85 -9.18
C VAL A 198 -11.39 0.79 -8.63
N ILE A 199 -10.37 1.22 -7.89
CA ILE A 199 -9.46 0.33 -7.19
C ILE A 199 -9.59 0.60 -5.70
N GLU A 200 -9.97 -0.40 -4.94
CA GLU A 200 -9.99 -0.35 -3.49
C GLU A 200 -8.85 -1.19 -2.93
N VAL A 201 -8.19 -0.69 -1.90
CA VAL A 201 -7.24 -1.47 -1.09
C VAL A 201 -7.81 -1.57 0.32
N SER A 202 -7.78 -2.76 0.89
CA SER A 202 -8.23 -2.98 2.26
C SER A 202 -7.33 -3.95 3.01
N ALA A 203 -7.20 -3.74 4.31
CA ALA A 203 -6.48 -4.65 5.18
C ALA A 203 -6.99 -4.57 6.62
N SER A 204 -6.71 -5.62 7.38
CA SER A 204 -6.98 -5.68 8.81
C SER A 204 -5.77 -6.23 9.55
N VAL A 205 -5.31 -5.50 10.57
CA VAL A 205 -4.19 -5.83 11.43
C VAL A 205 -4.68 -5.86 12.88
N THR A 206 -4.35 -6.90 13.63
CA THR A 206 -4.93 -7.16 14.96
C THR A 206 -3.88 -7.63 15.97
N GLY A 207 -2.61 -7.34 15.71
CA GLY A 207 -1.52 -7.79 16.56
C GLY A 207 -1.36 -6.97 17.84
N ASP A 208 -0.90 -7.63 18.90
CA ASP A 208 -0.69 -7.09 20.24
C ASP A 208 0.39 -5.98 20.28
N ALA A 209 1.18 -5.84 19.22
CA ALA A 209 2.15 -4.76 19.11
C ALA A 209 1.52 -3.41 18.73
N LEU A 210 0.28 -3.42 18.22
CA LEU A 210 -0.42 -2.21 17.77
C LEU A 210 -0.86 -1.29 18.92
N PRO A 211 -1.53 -1.75 19.99
CA PRO A 211 -2.02 -0.85 21.03
C PRO A 211 -0.91 0.01 21.67
N PRO A 212 0.26 -0.55 22.08
CA PRO A 212 1.35 0.26 22.61
C PRO A 212 1.87 1.30 21.60
N TRP A 213 1.96 0.93 20.33
CA TRP A 213 2.38 1.85 19.27
C TRP A 213 1.37 2.97 19.04
N CYS A 214 0.07 2.65 19.00
CA CYS A 214 -1.00 3.64 18.89
C CYS A 214 -0.93 4.64 20.05
N VAL A 215 -0.72 4.17 21.28
CA VAL A 215 -0.52 5.06 22.43
C VAL A 215 0.72 5.94 22.25
N ALA A 216 1.83 5.37 21.77
CA ALA A 216 3.09 6.10 21.56
C ALA A 216 2.96 7.26 20.56
N ILE A 217 2.05 7.15 19.58
CA ILE A 217 1.76 8.20 18.60
C ILE A 217 0.54 9.06 18.98
N GLY A 218 -0.01 8.91 20.19
CA GLY A 218 -1.15 9.68 20.69
C GLY A 218 -2.52 9.23 20.16
N GLY A 219 -2.60 8.03 19.58
CA GLY A 219 -3.84 7.39 19.10
C GLY A 219 -4.38 6.30 20.05
N TYR A 220 -5.41 5.59 19.58
CA TYR A 220 -6.05 4.49 20.31
C TYR A 220 -6.49 3.39 19.32
N CYS A 221 -6.02 2.15 19.52
CA CYS A 221 -6.39 1.00 18.68
C CYS A 221 -6.39 -0.33 19.49
N PRO A 222 -7.32 -0.52 20.44
CA PRO A 222 -7.29 -1.65 21.38
C PRO A 222 -7.54 -3.01 20.72
N GLU A 223 -8.30 -3.04 19.62
CA GLU A 223 -8.75 -4.27 18.94
C GLU A 223 -8.08 -4.47 17.57
N GLY A 224 -7.04 -3.66 17.28
CA GLY A 224 -6.43 -3.58 15.97
C GLY A 224 -7.02 -2.48 15.11
N VAL A 225 -6.72 -2.55 13.82
CA VAL A 225 -7.06 -1.54 12.81
C VAL A 225 -7.53 -2.26 11.56
N THR A 226 -8.68 -1.83 11.04
CA THR A 226 -9.15 -2.20 9.71
C THR A 226 -9.30 -0.93 8.89
N PHE A 227 -8.84 -0.96 7.64
CA PHE A 227 -8.99 0.15 6.72
C PHE A 227 -9.43 -0.30 5.34
N SER A 228 -10.05 0.63 4.62
CA SER A 228 -10.31 0.57 3.20
C SER A 228 -10.05 1.95 2.59
N ILE A 229 -9.40 1.99 1.44
CA ILE A 229 -9.13 3.20 0.67
C ILE A 229 -9.51 2.94 -0.78
N GLN A 230 -10.38 3.79 -1.33
CA GLN A 230 -10.79 3.75 -2.71
C GLN A 230 -10.04 4.79 -3.55
N PHE A 231 -9.60 4.37 -4.73
CA PHE A 231 -8.95 5.15 -5.77
C PHE A 231 -9.78 5.13 -7.04
N THR A 232 -9.85 6.27 -7.72
CA THR A 232 -10.41 6.39 -9.07
C THR A 232 -9.28 6.51 -10.07
N VAL A 233 -9.22 5.62 -11.06
CA VAL A 233 -8.20 5.64 -12.11
C VAL A 233 -8.87 5.88 -13.46
N ASN A 234 -8.57 7.02 -14.08
CA ASN A 234 -9.02 7.37 -15.42
C ASN A 234 -7.93 7.04 -16.43
N VAL A 235 -8.21 6.11 -17.33
CA VAL A 235 -7.29 5.66 -18.38
C VAL A 235 -7.65 6.34 -19.70
N GLN A 236 -6.71 7.12 -20.26
CA GLN A 236 -6.91 7.94 -21.45
C GLN A 236 -6.46 7.27 -22.76
#